data_AF-A0A1Z5RNI0-F1
#
_entry.id   AF-A0A1Z5RNI0-F1
#
_cell.length_a   1.000
_cell.length_b   1.000
_cell.length_c   1.000
_cell.angle_alpha   90.00
_cell.angle_beta   90.00
_cell.angle_gamma   90.00
#
_symmetry.space_group_name_H-M   'P 1'
#
loop_
_entity.id
_entity.type
_entity.pdbx_description
1 polymer ?
#
loop_
_entity_poly.entity_id
_entity_poly.type
_entity_poly.pdbx_seq_one_letter_code
_entity_poly.pdbx_strand_id
1 'polypeptide(L)'
;MEEEAHGIVIVGSGICGLATALALHRNELRCLKRKDLIETMAKNLPSGAIRYGCHVVAIHQDTGTHGAILTTVDGCIIKAKVLIGCDGANSVVAKYLGLSAPITNHHTVFRGFTRYPHGHPFSTEFLRIRGEEFFVGRIPVTDNLVHFLIVTPIPPTGRITYDVIAAKDSVIEKLQAQDCPSDIIEMLRNSDPETLNVVNNIWYRPPWQVAFGTFHKGIVTVAGDAMHVVGPFIGQGGASGLEDAIVLARSLSRAAAGDYSVAIKEYVRERRLRVSLVSLESFVFGMLGSAKSRVTMLVCIVVLALLGNRSLRHADFDCGRL
;
A
#
# COMPACT_ATOMS: atom_id res chain seq x y z
N MET A 1 -13.19 -2.74 33.87
CA MET A 1 -13.34 -3.30 32.52
C MET A 1 -14.35 -2.40 31.83
N GLU A 2 -13.88 -1.52 30.95
CA GLU A 2 -14.71 -0.51 30.30
C GLU A 2 -15.30 -1.12 29.03
N GLU A 3 -16.62 -1.01 28.88
CA GLU A 3 -17.38 -1.60 27.77
C GLU A 3 -18.08 -0.49 27.00
N GLU A 4 -17.85 -0.43 25.70
CA GLU A 4 -18.40 0.60 24.82
C GLU A 4 -19.11 0.00 23.62
N ALA A 5 -20.18 0.65 23.15
CA ALA A 5 -20.93 0.25 21.97
C ALA A 5 -20.90 1.33 20.89
N HIS A 6 -20.52 0.93 19.67
CA HIS A 6 -20.35 1.80 18.51
C HIS A 6 -21.10 1.26 17.29
N GLY A 7 -21.56 2.16 16.42
CA GLY A 7 -22.23 1.79 15.17
C GLY A 7 -21.25 1.16 14.17
N ILE A 8 -20.34 1.97 13.63
CA ILE A 8 -19.30 1.52 12.70
C ILE A 8 -17.95 1.72 13.37
N VAL A 9 -17.14 0.66 13.42
CA VAL A 9 -15.76 0.70 13.92
C VAL A 9 -14.81 0.39 12.76
N ILE A 10 -13.85 1.28 12.54
CA ILE A 10 -12.76 1.09 11.60
C ILE A 10 -11.48 0.85 12.39
N VAL A 11 -10.87 -0.32 12.23
CA VAL A 11 -9.60 -0.66 12.89
C VAL A 11 -8.47 -0.34 11.92
N GLY A 12 -7.64 0.63 12.25
CA GLY A 12 -6.44 0.98 11.50
C GLY A 12 -5.18 0.60 12.28
N SER A 13 -4.10 0.26 11.59
CA SER A 13 -2.77 0.23 12.16
C SER A 13 -2.12 1.59 11.89
N GLY A 14 -1.55 2.20 12.93
CA GLY A 14 -0.79 3.44 12.80
C GLY A 14 0.21 3.37 11.64
N ILE A 15 0.42 4.51 10.98
CA ILE A 15 0.84 4.50 9.58
C ILE A 15 2.37 4.58 9.46
N CYS A 16 2.98 3.57 8.85
CA CYS A 16 4.40 3.59 8.48
C CYS A 16 4.55 3.67 6.95
N GLY A 17 5.27 4.68 6.43
CA GLY A 17 5.64 4.82 5.02
C GLY A 17 5.91 6.27 4.59
N LEU A 18 6.70 6.45 3.53
CA LEU A 18 7.32 7.74 3.18
C LEU A 18 6.48 8.58 2.17
N ALA A 19 5.98 7.96 1.10
CA ALA A 19 5.26 8.66 0.02
C ALA A 19 4.20 7.76 -0.63
N THR A 20 3.23 8.36 -1.33
CA THR A 20 2.23 7.67 -2.17
C THR A 20 2.10 8.42 -3.49
N ALA A 21 2.12 7.68 -4.60
CA ALA A 21 1.85 8.22 -5.92
C ALA A 21 0.37 8.01 -6.28
N LEU A 22 -0.27 9.02 -6.83
CA LEU A 22 -1.64 8.99 -7.34
C LEU A 22 -1.62 9.30 -8.83
N ALA A 23 -2.35 8.51 -9.61
CA ALA A 23 -2.62 8.81 -11.00
C ALA A 23 -3.99 9.51 -11.08
N LEU A 24 -4.04 10.69 -11.70
CA LEU A 24 -5.26 11.49 -11.88
C LEU A 24 -5.75 11.38 -13.33
N HIS A 25 -7.03 11.68 -13.53
CA HIS A 25 -7.85 11.48 -14.75
C HIS A 25 -7.36 12.16 -16.06
N ARG A 26 -6.10 12.62 -16.12
CA ARG A 26 -5.46 13.33 -17.25
C ARG A 26 -4.04 12.84 -17.57
N ASN A 27 -3.72 11.54 -17.37
CA ASN A 27 -2.36 10.98 -17.54
C ASN A 27 -1.29 11.64 -16.66
N GLU A 28 -1.68 12.33 -15.58
CA GLU A 28 -0.76 13.01 -14.68
C GLU A 28 -0.52 12.16 -13.43
N LEU A 29 0.75 11.97 -13.09
CA LEU A 29 1.17 11.23 -11.90
C LEU A 29 1.70 12.24 -10.87
N ARG A 30 1.12 12.22 -9.67
CA ARG A 30 1.48 13.11 -8.56
C ARG A 30 2.02 12.31 -7.40
N CYS A 31 3.16 12.73 -6.85
CA CYS A 31 3.67 12.19 -5.60
C CYS A 31 3.26 13.09 -4.44
N LEU A 32 2.73 12.48 -3.37
CA LEU A 32 2.44 13.16 -2.13
C LEU A 32 3.24 12.53 -0.99
N LYS A 33 3.64 13.34 -0.01
CA LYS A 33 4.10 12.81 1.27
C LYS A 33 2.94 12.07 1.92
N ARG A 34 3.21 10.85 2.36
CA ARG A 34 2.19 10.02 3.00
C ARG A 34 1.63 10.70 4.25
N LYS A 35 2.52 11.25 5.09
CA LYS A 35 2.17 12.01 6.30
C LYS A 35 1.18 13.13 6.00
N ASP A 36 1.49 13.99 5.03
CA ASP A 36 0.67 15.15 4.68
C ASP A 36 -0.73 14.74 4.21
N LEU A 37 -0.82 13.70 3.36
CA LEU A 37 -2.10 13.16 2.89
C LEU A 37 -2.97 12.68 4.06
N ILE A 38 -2.39 11.89 4.96
CA ILE A 38 -3.10 11.32 6.10
C ILE A 38 -3.52 12.39 7.10
N GLU A 39 -2.61 13.30 7.46
CA GLU A 39 -2.93 14.37 8.39
C GLU A 39 -4.02 15.28 7.84
N THR A 40 -4.00 15.53 6.53
CA THR A 40 -5.06 16.28 5.86
C THR A 40 -6.39 15.54 5.95
N MET A 41 -6.43 14.23 5.68
CA MET A 41 -7.66 13.44 5.82
C MET A 41 -8.15 13.39 7.27
N ALA A 42 -7.26 13.19 8.24
CA ALA A 42 -7.59 13.11 9.66
C ALA A 42 -8.16 14.43 10.20
N LYS A 43 -7.62 15.58 9.77
CA LYS A 43 -8.12 16.92 10.15
C LYS A 43 -9.54 17.20 9.67
N ASN A 44 -10.03 16.48 8.66
CA ASN A 44 -11.39 16.62 8.14
C ASN A 44 -12.40 15.70 8.84
N LEU A 45 -11.98 14.89 9.83
CA LEU A 45 -12.88 14.06 10.61
C LEU A 45 -13.45 14.84 11.81
N PRO A 46 -14.68 14.53 12.25
CA PRO A 46 -15.24 15.10 13.47
C PRO A 46 -14.36 14.84 14.69
N SER A 47 -14.40 15.75 15.67
CA SER A 47 -13.72 15.54 16.94
C SER A 47 -14.18 14.22 17.59
N GLY A 48 -13.24 13.45 18.13
CA GLY A 48 -13.51 12.14 18.73
C GLY A 48 -13.64 10.97 17.75
N ALA A 49 -13.61 11.20 16.43
CA ALA A 49 -13.71 10.12 15.43
C ALA A 49 -12.48 9.18 15.42
N ILE A 50 -11.30 9.67 15.82
CA ILE A 50 -10.08 8.87 15.92
C ILE A 50 -9.75 8.64 17.40
N ARG A 51 -9.56 7.37 17.76
CA ARG A 51 -9.01 6.97 19.07
C ARG A 51 -7.64 6.32 18.90
N TYR A 52 -6.60 6.98 19.40
CA TYR A 52 -5.24 6.45 19.44
C TYR A 52 -5.03 5.54 20.67
N GLY A 53 -3.93 4.78 20.69
CA GLY A 53 -3.62 3.85 21.79
C GLY A 53 -4.50 2.59 21.82
N CYS A 54 -5.44 2.46 20.90
CA CYS A 54 -6.44 1.39 20.86
C CYS A 54 -5.95 0.19 20.02
N HIS A 55 -5.00 -0.59 20.53
CA HIS A 55 -4.48 -1.76 19.81
C HIS A 55 -5.38 -2.98 19.98
N VAL A 56 -6.13 -3.35 18.93
CA VAL A 56 -7.01 -4.53 18.92
C VAL A 56 -6.18 -5.81 18.78
N VAL A 57 -6.43 -6.79 19.66
CA VAL A 57 -5.69 -8.08 19.68
C VAL A 57 -6.60 -9.29 19.43
N ALA A 58 -7.90 -9.17 19.67
CA ALA A 58 -8.85 -10.25 19.44
C ALA A 58 -10.19 -9.72 18.93
N ILE A 59 -10.88 -10.55 18.13
CA ILE A 59 -12.20 -10.27 17.58
C ILE A 59 -13.06 -11.51 17.77
N HIS A 60 -14.24 -11.31 18.35
CA HIS A 60 -15.24 -12.34 18.59
C HIS A 60 -16.55 -11.93 17.93
N GLN A 61 -17.33 -12.93 17.49
CA GLN A 61 -18.67 -12.67 17.01
C GLN A 61 -19.58 -12.42 18.23
N ASP A 62 -20.35 -11.34 18.21
CA ASP A 62 -21.44 -11.18 19.18
C ASP A 62 -22.62 -12.06 18.73
N THR A 63 -23.16 -12.86 19.65
CA THR A 63 -24.41 -13.60 19.43
C THR A 63 -25.64 -12.76 19.74
N GLY A 64 -25.47 -11.54 20.27
CA GLY A 64 -26.50 -10.53 20.50
C GLY A 64 -26.73 -9.58 19.32
N THR A 65 -26.92 -8.28 19.61
CA THR A 65 -27.31 -7.25 18.63
C THR A 65 -26.13 -6.48 17.99
N HIS A 66 -24.89 -6.68 18.44
CA HIS A 66 -23.72 -5.89 18.01
C HIS A 66 -22.71 -6.78 17.29
N GLY A 67 -22.87 -7.02 15.99
CA GLY A 67 -22.25 -8.16 15.29
C GLY A 67 -20.74 -8.45 15.44
N ALA A 68 -19.89 -7.56 15.98
CA ALA A 68 -18.51 -7.88 16.38
C ALA A 68 -18.13 -7.30 17.76
N ILE A 69 -17.38 -8.07 18.55
CA ILE A 69 -16.76 -7.66 19.82
C ILE A 69 -15.24 -7.66 19.66
N LEU A 70 -14.59 -6.55 19.94
CA LEU A 70 -13.15 -6.38 19.87
C LEU A 70 -12.57 -6.28 21.27
N THR A 71 -11.45 -6.95 21.49
CA THR A 71 -10.64 -6.82 22.71
C THR A 71 -9.34 -6.11 22.37
N THR A 72 -9.03 -5.06 23.13
CA THR A 72 -7.77 -4.32 23.01
C THR A 72 -6.70 -4.88 23.94
N VAL A 73 -5.44 -4.49 23.72
CA VAL A 73 -4.28 -4.97 24.49
C VAL A 73 -4.35 -4.64 25.98
N ASP A 74 -5.02 -3.56 26.34
CA ASP A 74 -5.29 -3.12 27.72
C ASP A 74 -6.55 -3.78 28.32
N GLY A 75 -7.22 -4.67 27.58
CA GLY A 75 -8.39 -5.42 28.03
C GLY A 75 -9.73 -4.68 27.89
N CYS A 76 -9.76 -3.50 27.27
CA CYS A 76 -11.01 -2.81 26.97
C CYS A 76 -11.82 -3.57 25.89
N ILE A 77 -13.14 -3.46 25.99
CA ILE A 77 -14.08 -4.16 25.11
C ILE A 77 -14.85 -3.13 24.27
N ILE A 78 -14.82 -3.35 22.95
CA ILE A 78 -15.52 -2.50 21.97
C ILE A 78 -16.53 -3.36 21.24
N LYS A 79 -17.80 -3.01 21.32
CA LYS A 79 -18.88 -3.64 20.57
C LYS A 79 -19.18 -2.82 19.32
N ALA A 80 -19.25 -3.46 18.15
CA ALA A 80 -19.42 -2.82 16.86
C ALA A 80 -20.59 -3.45 16.09
N LYS A 81 -21.48 -2.62 15.52
CA LYS A 81 -22.52 -3.12 14.58
C LYS A 81 -21.95 -3.40 13.19
N VAL A 82 -20.87 -2.71 12.80
CA VAL A 82 -20.08 -2.92 11.58
C VAL A 82 -18.60 -2.81 11.93
N LEU A 83 -17.79 -3.73 11.42
CA LEU A 83 -16.33 -3.72 11.61
C LEU A 83 -15.61 -3.72 10.27
N ILE A 84 -14.74 -2.73 10.04
CA ILE A 84 -13.91 -2.62 8.84
C ILE A 84 -12.44 -2.67 9.28
N GLY A 85 -11.70 -3.66 8.79
CA GLY A 85 -10.26 -3.77 8.98
C GLY A 85 -9.47 -3.01 7.92
N CYS A 86 -8.83 -1.93 8.34
CA CYS A 86 -7.87 -1.13 7.58
C CYS A 86 -6.47 -1.21 8.23
N ASP A 87 -6.18 -2.34 8.88
CA ASP A 87 -5.05 -2.56 9.78
C ASP A 87 -3.80 -3.14 9.10
N GLY A 88 -3.70 -2.95 7.78
CA GLY A 88 -2.47 -3.19 7.01
C GLY A 88 -2.18 -4.66 6.73
N ALA A 89 -0.98 -4.95 6.25
CA ALA A 89 -0.58 -6.31 5.85
C ALA A 89 -0.67 -7.35 7.00
N ASN A 90 -0.47 -6.92 8.24
CA ASN A 90 -0.54 -7.78 9.44
C ASN A 90 -1.91 -7.69 10.14
N SER A 91 -2.98 -7.63 9.35
CA SER A 91 -4.34 -7.37 9.83
C SER A 91 -4.89 -8.49 10.74
N VAL A 92 -5.33 -8.09 11.94
CA VAL A 92 -6.07 -8.93 12.89
C VAL A 92 -7.47 -9.22 12.36
N VAL A 93 -8.09 -8.25 11.67
CA VAL A 93 -9.41 -8.45 11.04
C VAL A 93 -9.35 -9.43 9.88
N ALA A 94 -8.31 -9.36 9.03
CA ALA A 94 -8.08 -10.32 7.96
C ALA A 94 -7.89 -11.74 8.51
N LYS A 95 -7.13 -11.88 9.61
CA LYS A 95 -6.96 -13.16 10.30
C LYS A 95 -8.29 -13.68 10.85
N TYR A 96 -9.13 -12.82 11.44
CA TYR A 96 -10.47 -13.19 11.90
C TYR A 96 -11.37 -13.69 10.77
N LEU A 97 -11.25 -13.10 9.56
CA LEU A 97 -11.96 -13.55 8.37
C LEU A 97 -11.39 -14.86 7.76
N GLY A 98 -10.31 -15.41 8.33
CA GLY A 98 -9.68 -16.64 7.87
C GLY A 98 -8.73 -16.45 6.68
N LEU A 99 -8.30 -15.22 6.38
CA LEU A 99 -7.32 -14.96 5.34
C LEU A 99 -5.93 -15.42 5.79
N SER A 100 -5.20 -16.08 4.89
CA SER A 100 -3.79 -16.43 5.14
C SER A 100 -2.92 -15.20 5.33
N ALA A 101 -1.78 -15.34 6.01
CA ALA A 101 -0.81 -14.24 6.11
C ALA A 101 -0.26 -13.88 4.71
N PRO A 102 0.05 -12.59 4.45
CA PRO A 102 0.78 -12.20 3.25
C PRO A 102 2.16 -12.86 3.17
N ILE A 103 2.70 -12.93 1.96
CA ILE A 103 4.04 -13.46 1.69
C ILE A 103 4.99 -12.27 1.52
N THR A 104 6.26 -12.45 1.89
CA THR A 104 7.31 -11.45 1.61
C THR A 104 8.19 -11.91 0.46
N ASN A 105 8.52 -10.98 -0.43
CA ASN A 105 9.66 -11.10 -1.31
C ASN A 105 10.76 -10.19 -0.77
N HIS A 106 11.94 -10.74 -0.58
CA HIS A 106 13.08 -9.99 -0.09
C HIS A 106 13.66 -9.16 -1.23
N HIS A 107 13.59 -7.85 -1.09
CA HIS A 107 14.26 -6.86 -1.92
C HIS A 107 14.72 -5.74 -1.00
N THR A 108 15.89 -5.16 -1.26
CA THR A 108 16.31 -3.97 -0.53
C THR A 108 15.89 -2.75 -1.33
N VAL A 109 15.00 -1.95 -0.75
CA VAL A 109 14.56 -0.67 -1.29
C VAL A 109 15.09 0.44 -0.39
N PHE A 110 16.08 1.16 -0.87
CA PHE A 110 16.57 2.39 -0.25
C PHE A 110 15.78 3.57 -0.80
N ARG A 111 15.16 4.37 0.06
CA ARG A 111 14.32 5.49 -0.37
C ARG A 111 14.43 6.67 0.57
N GLY A 112 14.09 7.85 0.07
CA GLY A 112 14.20 9.08 0.82
C GLY A 112 13.69 10.29 0.05
N PHE A 113 13.87 11.46 0.64
CA PHE A 113 13.68 12.72 -0.03
C PHE A 113 15.00 13.48 -0.17
N THR A 114 15.07 14.32 -1.20
CA THR A 114 16.12 15.33 -1.36
C THR A 114 15.45 16.69 -1.49
N ARG A 115 15.94 17.66 -0.71
CA ARG A 115 15.44 19.03 -0.73
C ARG A 115 16.32 19.89 -1.61
N TYR A 116 15.68 20.69 -2.46
CA TYR A 116 16.33 21.65 -3.35
C TYR A 116 15.87 23.06 -2.97
N PRO A 117 16.58 23.78 -2.08
CA PRO A 117 16.13 25.08 -1.56
C PRO A 117 15.84 26.14 -2.64
N HIS A 118 16.53 26.05 -3.78
CA HIS A 118 16.38 26.97 -4.91
C HIS A 118 15.58 26.38 -6.09
N GLY A 119 14.89 25.26 -5.85
CA GLY A 119 14.16 24.52 -6.87
C GLY A 119 15.02 23.43 -7.53
N HIS A 120 14.35 22.41 -8.07
CA HIS A 120 15.02 21.36 -8.84
C HIS A 120 14.76 21.52 -10.35
N PRO A 121 15.65 21.02 -11.22
CA PRO A 121 15.48 21.14 -12.68
C PRO A 121 14.63 20.00 -13.30
N PHE A 122 14.12 19.06 -12.50
CA PHE A 122 13.48 17.85 -13.02
C PHE A 122 12.04 18.07 -13.49
N SER A 123 11.65 17.37 -14.57
CA SER A 123 10.26 17.30 -15.04
C SER A 123 9.38 16.53 -14.05
N THR A 124 8.06 16.72 -14.13
CA THR A 124 7.06 16.03 -13.30
C THR A 124 6.89 14.55 -13.65
N GLU A 125 7.65 14.02 -14.60
CA GLU A 125 7.57 12.63 -15.03
C GLU A 125 8.27 11.69 -14.05
N PHE A 126 7.78 10.46 -13.95
CA PHE A 126 8.46 9.42 -13.18
C PHE A 126 9.67 8.89 -13.96
N LEU A 127 10.86 9.30 -13.54
CA LEU A 127 12.11 8.78 -14.09
C LEU A 127 12.32 7.34 -13.63
N ARG A 128 12.70 6.48 -14.58
CA ARG A 128 13.07 5.08 -14.36
C ARG A 128 14.40 4.79 -15.02
N ILE A 129 15.40 4.40 -14.24
CA ILE A 129 16.69 3.92 -14.75
C ILE A 129 16.87 2.49 -14.27
N ARG A 130 17.19 1.57 -15.20
CA ARG A 130 17.47 0.18 -14.89
C ARG A 130 18.93 -0.12 -15.21
N GLY A 131 19.68 -0.51 -14.19
CA GLY A 131 21.00 -1.13 -14.32
C GLY A 131 20.90 -2.65 -14.23
N GLU A 132 22.05 -3.33 -14.23
CA GLU A 132 22.09 -4.79 -14.04
C GLU A 132 21.72 -5.18 -12.61
N GLU A 133 22.18 -4.39 -11.63
CA GLU A 133 21.97 -4.67 -10.20
C GLU A 133 21.16 -3.60 -9.46
N PHE A 134 20.51 -2.70 -10.19
CA PHE A 134 19.64 -1.70 -9.55
C PHE A 134 18.50 -1.23 -10.44
N PHE A 135 17.49 -0.67 -9.78
CA PHE A 135 16.45 0.16 -10.38
C PHE A 135 16.36 1.48 -9.62
N VAL A 136 16.43 2.59 -10.33
CA VAL A 136 16.22 3.95 -9.80
C VAL A 136 14.84 4.44 -10.21
N GLY A 137 14.07 4.90 -9.24
CA GLY A 137 12.88 5.72 -9.44
C GLY A 137 13.11 7.10 -8.86
N ARG A 138 12.77 8.16 -9.60
CA ARG A 138 12.77 9.55 -9.12
C ARG A 138 11.47 10.24 -9.50
N ILE A 139 10.88 10.98 -8.56
CA ILE A 139 9.67 11.76 -8.79
C ILE A 139 9.66 13.06 -7.98
N PRO A 140 9.37 14.21 -8.62
CA PRO A 140 9.04 15.43 -7.91
C PRO A 140 7.79 15.32 -7.03
N VAL A 141 7.86 15.89 -5.84
CA VAL A 141 6.74 16.05 -4.90
C VAL A 141 6.25 17.48 -4.93
N THR A 142 7.19 18.43 -4.86
CA THR A 142 7.00 19.88 -5.02
C THR A 142 8.20 20.45 -5.76
N ASP A 143 8.16 21.73 -6.15
CA ASP A 143 9.28 22.40 -6.84
C ASP A 143 10.63 22.31 -6.09
N ASN A 144 10.58 22.10 -4.78
CA ASN A 144 11.75 22.06 -3.89
C ASN A 144 11.98 20.68 -3.26
N LEU A 145 11.22 19.65 -3.62
CA LEU A 145 11.30 18.35 -2.97
C LEU A 145 11.13 17.20 -3.95
N VAL A 146 12.09 16.28 -3.92
CA VAL A 146 12.12 15.12 -4.81
C VAL A 146 12.16 13.85 -3.98
N HIS A 147 11.31 12.89 -4.32
CA HIS A 147 11.35 11.53 -3.77
C HIS A 147 12.16 10.63 -4.68
N PHE A 148 12.98 9.76 -4.09
CA PHE A 148 13.69 8.72 -4.81
C PHE A 148 13.48 7.35 -4.16
N LEU A 149 13.63 6.33 -4.99
CA LEU A 149 13.75 4.94 -4.55
C LEU A 149 14.84 4.26 -5.38
N ILE A 150 15.65 3.45 -4.72
CA ILE A 150 16.66 2.58 -5.32
C ILE A 150 16.34 1.17 -4.87
N VAL A 151 16.06 0.29 -5.82
CA VAL A 151 15.86 -1.14 -5.56
C VAL A 151 17.12 -1.87 -5.95
N THR A 152 17.69 -2.63 -5.03
CA THR A 152 18.82 -3.52 -5.29
C THR A 152 18.46 -4.96 -4.93
N PRO A 153 19.02 -5.97 -5.62
CA PRO A 153 18.96 -7.35 -5.17
C PRO A 153 19.51 -7.50 -3.75
N ILE A 154 19.02 -8.50 -3.03
CA ILE A 154 19.58 -8.89 -1.73
C ILE A 154 21.03 -9.33 -1.96
N PRO A 155 21.98 -8.95 -1.08
CA PRO A 155 23.33 -9.47 -1.14
C PRO A 155 23.36 -11.01 -1.14
N PRO A 156 24.26 -11.66 -1.90
CA PRO A 156 24.41 -13.12 -1.90
C PRO A 156 24.67 -13.72 -0.51
N THR A 157 25.23 -12.92 0.40
CA THR A 157 25.48 -13.29 1.81
C THR A 157 24.20 -13.43 2.63
N GLY A 158 23.05 -13.00 2.11
CA GLY A 158 21.79 -12.92 2.83
C GLY A 158 21.78 -11.90 3.97
N ARG A 159 22.88 -11.17 4.18
CA ARG A 159 22.98 -10.16 5.24
C ARG A 159 22.21 -8.92 4.82
N ILE A 160 21.11 -8.69 5.52
CA ILE A 160 20.25 -7.52 5.36
C ILE A 160 20.80 -6.42 6.26
N THR A 161 21.13 -5.25 5.68
CA THR A 161 21.44 -4.07 6.48
C THR A 161 20.16 -3.33 6.86
N TYR A 162 20.08 -2.92 8.12
CA TYR A 162 19.10 -1.95 8.60
C TYR A 162 19.74 -0.59 8.91
N ASP A 163 21.07 -0.51 8.79
CA ASP A 163 21.82 0.73 8.91
C ASP A 163 21.65 1.52 7.61
N VAL A 164 20.96 2.65 7.75
CA VAL A 164 20.58 3.54 6.66
C VAL A 164 21.78 4.27 6.07
N ILE A 165 22.81 4.57 6.88
CA ILE A 165 24.03 5.25 6.43
C ILE A 165 24.86 4.27 5.60
N ALA A 166 25.12 3.08 6.16
CA ALA A 166 25.83 2.02 5.43
C ALA A 166 25.10 1.61 4.14
N ALA A 167 23.76 1.59 4.16
CA ALA A 167 22.97 1.34 2.97
C ALA A 167 23.12 2.44 1.91
N LYS A 168 23.14 3.72 2.32
CA LYS A 168 23.35 4.86 1.42
C LYS A 168 24.70 4.77 0.72
N ASP A 169 25.76 4.53 1.47
CA ASP A 169 27.12 4.44 0.92
C ASP A 169 27.24 3.28 -0.06
N SER A 170 26.75 2.10 0.31
CA SER A 170 26.74 0.92 -0.58
C SER A 170 25.92 1.15 -1.86
N VAL A 171 24.79 1.85 -1.76
CA VAL A 171 23.97 2.19 -2.94
C VAL A 171 24.72 3.16 -3.85
N ILE A 172 25.37 4.19 -3.30
CA ILE A 172 26.15 5.15 -4.08
C ILE A 172 27.30 4.43 -4.81
N GLU A 173 28.06 3.59 -4.13
CA GLU A 173 29.15 2.81 -4.73
C GLU A 173 28.67 1.96 -5.91
N LYS A 174 27.55 1.24 -5.75
CA LYS A 174 26.96 0.41 -6.82
C LYS A 174 26.52 1.23 -8.03
N LEU A 175 25.89 2.37 -7.79
CA LEU A 175 25.43 3.25 -8.87
C LEU A 175 26.63 3.84 -9.63
N GLN A 176 27.70 4.23 -8.93
CA GLN A 176 28.93 4.72 -9.55
C GLN A 176 29.64 3.63 -10.36
N ALA A 177 29.69 2.39 -9.86
CA ALA A 177 30.33 1.27 -10.55
C ALA A 177 29.64 0.86 -11.87
N GLN A 178 28.41 1.35 -12.10
CA GLN A 178 27.60 1.08 -13.30
C GLN A 178 27.29 2.37 -14.07
N ASP A 179 28.13 3.39 -13.92
CA ASP A 179 28.05 4.67 -14.66
C ASP A 179 26.67 5.35 -14.59
N CYS A 180 26.00 5.27 -13.44
CA CYS A 180 24.72 5.94 -13.23
C CYS A 180 24.91 7.48 -13.34
N PRO A 181 23.95 8.21 -13.94
CA PRO A 181 24.03 9.66 -14.08
C PRO A 181 24.39 10.40 -12.78
N SER A 182 25.27 11.40 -12.90
CA SER A 182 25.83 12.13 -11.74
C SER A 182 24.76 12.86 -10.93
N ASP A 183 23.67 13.30 -11.56
CA ASP A 183 22.55 13.96 -10.89
C ASP A 183 21.82 13.03 -9.90
N ILE A 184 21.76 11.72 -10.17
CA ILE A 184 21.24 10.71 -9.23
C ILE A 184 22.18 10.57 -8.04
N ILE A 185 23.48 10.47 -8.29
CA ILE A 185 24.49 10.36 -7.22
C ILE A 185 24.46 11.60 -6.33
N GLU A 186 24.38 12.79 -6.92
CA GLU A 186 24.29 14.06 -6.20
C GLU A 186 23.00 14.15 -5.37
N MET A 187 21.86 13.76 -5.94
CA MET A 187 20.59 13.67 -5.23
C MET A 187 20.72 12.77 -3.98
N LEU A 188 21.31 11.58 -4.13
CA LEU A 188 21.52 10.68 -3.00
C LEU A 188 22.48 11.26 -1.96
N ARG A 189 23.58 11.90 -2.36
CA ARG A 189 24.51 12.55 -1.41
C ARG A 189 23.82 13.64 -0.60
N ASN A 190 23.01 14.47 -1.26
CA ASN A 190 22.28 15.60 -0.68
C ASN A 190 20.93 15.21 -0.03
N SER A 191 20.60 13.92 0.01
CA SER A 191 19.35 13.43 0.59
C SER A 191 19.21 13.81 2.07
N ASP A 192 17.99 14.13 2.49
CA ASP A 192 17.66 14.45 3.88
C ASP A 192 17.79 13.21 4.77
N PRO A 193 18.77 13.15 5.70
CA PRO A 193 19.04 11.97 6.53
C PRO A 193 17.84 11.49 7.36
N GLU A 194 16.98 12.41 7.82
CA GLU A 194 15.82 12.08 8.65
C GLU A 194 14.72 11.36 7.86
N THR A 195 14.78 11.43 6.54
CA THR A 195 13.78 10.84 5.64
C THR A 195 14.20 9.50 5.07
N LEU A 196 15.48 9.14 5.24
CA LEU A 196 16.05 7.94 4.64
C LEU A 196 15.52 6.68 5.32
N ASN A 197 15.19 5.67 4.50
CA ASN A 197 14.65 4.41 4.97
C ASN A 197 15.10 3.25 4.07
N VAL A 198 15.44 2.13 4.69
CA VAL A 198 15.72 0.85 4.03
C VAL A 198 14.56 -0.10 4.29
N VAL A 199 13.85 -0.49 3.23
CA VAL A 199 12.79 -1.50 3.30
C VAL A 199 13.33 -2.80 2.71
N ASN A 200 13.39 -3.85 3.53
CA ASN A 200 13.95 -5.14 3.13
C ASN A 200 12.90 -6.23 2.82
N ASN A 201 11.64 -5.94 3.14
CA ASN A 201 10.53 -6.87 2.96
C ASN A 201 9.43 -6.19 2.15
N ILE A 202 9.16 -6.75 0.97
CA ILE A 202 8.01 -6.37 0.15
C ILE A 202 6.93 -7.42 0.40
N TRP A 203 5.91 -7.02 1.16
CA TRP A 203 4.75 -7.86 1.44
C TRP A 203 3.78 -7.83 0.27
N TYR A 204 3.18 -8.99 -0.03
CA TYR A 204 2.08 -9.10 -0.97
C TYR A 204 1.19 -10.28 -0.63
N ARG A 205 -0.10 -10.14 -0.93
CA ARG A 205 -1.05 -11.25 -0.95
C ARG A 205 -1.08 -11.80 -2.39
N PRO A 206 -0.84 -13.11 -2.59
CA PRO A 206 -0.85 -13.69 -3.93
C PRO A 206 -2.17 -13.44 -4.68
N PRO A 207 -2.15 -13.22 -6.00
CA PRO A 207 -3.35 -12.84 -6.76
C PRO A 207 -4.51 -13.83 -6.63
N TRP A 208 -4.24 -15.13 -6.51
CA TRP A 208 -5.28 -16.14 -6.29
C TRP A 208 -5.92 -16.04 -4.90
N GLN A 209 -5.18 -15.65 -3.86
CA GLN A 209 -5.76 -15.36 -2.55
C GLN A 209 -6.61 -14.09 -2.60
N VAL A 210 -6.22 -13.09 -3.41
CA VAL A 210 -7.03 -11.88 -3.64
C VAL A 210 -8.30 -12.21 -4.44
N ALA A 211 -8.21 -13.08 -5.44
CA ALA A 211 -9.34 -13.45 -6.29
C ALA A 211 -10.37 -14.31 -5.57
N PHE A 212 -9.93 -15.24 -4.71
CA PHE A 212 -10.80 -16.25 -4.11
C PHE A 212 -10.96 -16.13 -2.58
N GLY A 213 -10.29 -15.17 -1.94
CA GLY A 213 -10.37 -14.97 -0.49
C GLY A 213 -11.75 -14.52 0.02
N THR A 214 -12.02 -14.81 1.29
CA THR A 214 -13.25 -14.39 1.99
C THR A 214 -13.01 -13.04 2.66
N PHE A 215 -13.39 -11.93 2.01
CA PHE A 215 -13.18 -10.56 2.52
C PHE A 215 -14.33 -10.01 3.36
N HIS A 216 -15.32 -10.83 3.69
CA HIS A 216 -16.37 -10.43 4.61
C HIS A 216 -16.96 -11.63 5.36
N LYS A 217 -17.49 -11.35 6.54
CA LYS A 217 -18.29 -12.29 7.34
C LYS A 217 -19.37 -11.48 8.07
N GLY A 218 -20.62 -11.58 7.62
CA GLY A 218 -21.71 -10.76 8.13
C GLY A 218 -21.40 -9.27 8.00
N ILE A 219 -21.29 -8.59 9.14
CA ILE A 219 -21.00 -7.15 9.25
C ILE A 219 -19.51 -6.79 9.35
N VAL A 220 -18.63 -7.78 9.19
CA VAL A 220 -17.17 -7.61 9.24
C VAL A 220 -16.58 -7.65 7.82
N THR A 221 -15.69 -6.73 7.48
CA THR A 221 -14.95 -6.71 6.20
C THR A 221 -13.56 -6.09 6.35
N VAL A 222 -12.78 -6.05 5.27
CA VAL A 222 -11.43 -5.45 5.20
C VAL A 222 -11.28 -4.55 3.98
N ALA A 223 -10.37 -3.58 4.07
CA ALA A 223 -10.01 -2.65 3.00
C ALA A 223 -8.50 -2.34 3.02
N GLY A 224 -7.98 -1.84 1.89
CA GLY A 224 -6.55 -1.54 1.72
C GLY A 224 -5.68 -2.79 1.85
N ASP A 225 -4.49 -2.61 2.43
CA ASP A 225 -3.49 -3.68 2.56
C ASP A 225 -3.99 -4.90 3.37
N ALA A 226 -4.97 -4.72 4.27
CA ALA A 226 -5.60 -5.83 4.98
C ALA A 226 -6.32 -6.81 4.02
N MET A 227 -6.94 -6.25 2.97
CA MET A 227 -7.61 -7.00 1.91
C MET A 227 -6.63 -7.47 0.85
N HIS A 228 -5.83 -6.56 0.31
CA HIS A 228 -5.15 -6.76 -0.97
C HIS A 228 -3.72 -6.22 -1.01
N VAL A 229 -2.96 -6.24 0.09
CA VAL A 229 -1.55 -5.80 0.08
C VAL A 229 -0.81 -6.27 -1.17
N VAL A 230 -0.26 -5.32 -1.92
CA VAL A 230 0.42 -5.54 -3.20
C VAL A 230 1.86 -5.06 -3.15
N GLY A 231 2.73 -5.69 -3.93
CA GLY A 231 4.06 -5.15 -4.17
C GLY A 231 4.00 -3.74 -4.79
N PRO A 232 5.00 -2.89 -4.57
CA PRO A 232 4.99 -1.49 -5.02
C PRO A 232 5.29 -1.33 -6.51
N PHE A 233 5.37 -2.42 -7.29
CA PHE A 233 5.90 -2.43 -8.65
C PHE A 233 5.11 -1.58 -9.66
N ILE A 234 3.81 -1.37 -9.41
CA ILE A 234 2.95 -0.49 -10.22
C ILE A 234 2.42 0.73 -9.43
N GLY A 235 2.86 0.92 -8.18
CA GLY A 235 2.47 2.08 -7.38
C GLY A 235 0.98 2.17 -6.99
N GLN A 236 0.21 1.08 -7.05
CA GLN A 236 -1.26 1.12 -6.91
C GLN A 236 -1.82 0.79 -5.52
N GLY A 237 -1.01 0.38 -4.55
CA GLY A 237 -1.53 -0.05 -3.23
C GLY A 237 -2.31 1.05 -2.50
N GLY A 238 -1.70 2.25 -2.38
CA GLY A 238 -2.33 3.40 -1.73
C GLY A 238 -3.58 3.90 -2.48
N ALA A 239 -3.49 4.00 -3.81
CA ALA A 239 -4.62 4.40 -4.65
C ALA A 239 -5.79 3.40 -4.51
N SER A 240 -5.52 2.09 -4.57
CA SER A 240 -6.54 1.04 -4.40
C SER A 240 -7.22 1.10 -3.03
N GLY A 241 -6.50 1.47 -1.96
CA GLY A 241 -7.09 1.70 -0.64
C GLY A 241 -8.03 2.91 -0.59
N LEU A 242 -7.73 3.98 -1.34
CA LEU A 242 -8.64 5.13 -1.49
C LEU A 242 -9.87 4.76 -2.33
N GLU A 243 -9.70 3.97 -3.38
CA GLU A 243 -10.82 3.42 -4.16
C GLU A 243 -11.75 2.58 -3.25
N ASP A 244 -11.18 1.75 -2.37
CA ASP A 244 -11.97 0.98 -1.40
C ASP A 244 -12.78 1.90 -0.49
N ALA A 245 -12.18 2.98 0.02
CA ALA A 245 -12.86 3.92 0.91
C ALA A 245 -14.10 4.55 0.23
N ILE A 246 -13.99 4.94 -1.05
CA ILE A 246 -15.10 5.50 -1.82
C ILE A 246 -16.19 4.46 -2.05
N VAL A 247 -15.82 3.27 -2.56
CA VAL A 247 -16.79 2.21 -2.88
C VAL A 247 -17.49 1.72 -1.60
N LEU A 248 -16.74 1.56 -0.51
CA LEU A 248 -17.28 1.14 0.79
C LEU A 248 -18.24 2.19 1.35
N ALA A 249 -17.87 3.48 1.35
CA ALA A 249 -18.75 4.56 1.81
C ALA A 249 -20.05 4.61 0.99
N ARG A 250 -19.95 4.45 -0.32
CA ARG A 250 -21.10 4.42 -1.24
C ARG A 250 -22.01 3.20 -1.02
N SER A 251 -21.44 2.03 -0.80
CA SER A 251 -22.22 0.83 -0.52
C SER A 251 -22.93 0.95 0.83
N LEU A 252 -22.24 1.46 1.85
CA LEU A 252 -22.82 1.64 3.19
C LEU A 252 -23.88 2.75 3.23
N SER A 253 -23.73 3.84 2.47
CA SER A 253 -24.72 4.94 2.45
C SER A 253 -26.06 4.54 1.82
N ARG A 254 -26.06 3.52 0.95
CA ARG A 254 -27.27 2.97 0.33
C ARG A 254 -27.97 1.92 1.18
N ALA A 255 -27.33 1.44 2.25
CA ALA A 255 -27.90 0.42 3.11
C ALA A 255 -29.05 1.01 3.95
N ALA A 256 -30.21 0.35 3.96
CA ALA A 256 -31.21 0.62 4.98
C ALA A 256 -30.69 0.17 6.36
N ALA A 257 -31.29 0.69 7.44
CA ALA A 257 -30.93 0.30 8.79
C ALA A 257 -31.11 -1.22 8.98
N GLY A 258 -30.01 -1.96 9.14
CA GLY A 258 -29.99 -3.43 9.28
C GLY A 258 -29.38 -4.17 8.08
N ASP A 259 -29.22 -3.52 6.93
CA ASP A 259 -28.75 -4.17 5.68
C ASP A 259 -27.23 -4.05 5.45
N TYR A 260 -26.45 -3.72 6.48
CA TYR A 260 -25.00 -3.54 6.35
C TYR A 260 -24.27 -4.77 5.79
N SER A 261 -24.75 -5.98 6.09
CA SER A 261 -24.21 -7.23 5.54
C SER A 261 -24.39 -7.31 4.02
N VAL A 262 -25.49 -6.79 3.48
CA VAL A 262 -25.74 -6.72 2.03
C VAL A 262 -24.82 -5.70 1.38
N ALA A 263 -24.72 -4.50 1.95
CA ALA A 263 -23.82 -3.45 1.47
C ALA A 263 -22.34 -3.89 1.44
N ILE A 264 -21.88 -4.59 2.48
CA ILE A 264 -20.53 -5.14 2.54
C ILE A 264 -20.29 -6.17 1.43
N LYS A 265 -21.27 -7.05 1.17
CA LYS A 265 -21.18 -8.02 0.07
C LYS A 265 -21.06 -7.32 -1.28
N GLU A 266 -21.81 -6.24 -1.48
CA GLU A 266 -21.75 -5.44 -2.71
C GLU A 266 -20.39 -4.75 -2.88
N TYR A 267 -19.87 -4.14 -1.81
CA TYR A 267 -18.51 -3.59 -1.78
C TYR A 267 -17.47 -4.63 -2.18
N VAL A 268 -17.47 -5.81 -1.54
CA VAL A 268 -16.50 -6.86 -1.85
C VAL A 268 -16.67 -7.35 -3.29
N ARG A 269 -17.91 -7.52 -3.77
CA ARG A 269 -18.20 -7.96 -5.14
C ARG A 269 -17.62 -7.00 -6.17
N GLU A 270 -17.84 -5.71 -5.98
CA GLU A 270 -17.35 -4.67 -6.91
C GLU A 270 -15.83 -4.57 -6.90
N ARG A 271 -15.22 -4.60 -5.70
CA ARG A 271 -13.77 -4.45 -5.57
C ARG A 271 -12.99 -5.67 -6.03
N ARG A 272 -13.53 -6.89 -5.86
CA ARG A 272 -12.80 -8.16 -6.06
C ARG A 272 -12.07 -8.23 -7.41
N LEU A 273 -12.76 -7.99 -8.53
CA LEU A 273 -12.13 -8.07 -9.85
C LEU A 273 -11.02 -7.01 -9.99
N ARG A 274 -11.30 -5.78 -9.57
CA ARG A 274 -10.36 -4.66 -9.65
C ARG A 274 -9.08 -4.94 -8.85
N VAL A 275 -9.20 -5.30 -7.57
CA VAL A 275 -8.03 -5.57 -6.72
C VAL A 275 -7.28 -6.84 -7.12
N SER A 276 -7.97 -7.85 -7.69
CA SER A 276 -7.32 -9.04 -8.23
C SER A 276 -6.45 -8.72 -9.45
N LEU A 277 -6.94 -7.86 -10.35
CA LEU A 277 -6.16 -7.43 -11.51
C LEU A 277 -4.95 -6.59 -11.11
N VAL A 278 -5.11 -5.67 -10.14
CA VAL A 278 -3.98 -4.89 -9.57
C VAL A 278 -2.95 -5.81 -8.93
N SER A 279 -3.41 -6.77 -8.12
CA SER A 279 -2.54 -7.76 -7.49
C SER A 279 -1.79 -8.60 -8.52
N LEU A 280 -2.48 -9.10 -9.55
CA LEU A 280 -1.89 -9.90 -10.61
C LEU A 280 -0.85 -9.11 -11.42
N GLU A 281 -1.19 -7.89 -11.83
CA GLU A 281 -0.28 -7.02 -12.59
C GLU A 281 0.99 -6.72 -11.78
N SER A 282 0.83 -6.31 -10.51
CA SER A 282 1.96 -6.05 -9.60
C SER A 282 2.81 -7.31 -9.39
N PHE A 283 2.17 -8.45 -9.17
CA PHE A 283 2.85 -9.73 -8.97
C PHE A 283 3.70 -10.12 -10.18
N VAL A 284 3.15 -9.99 -11.40
CA VAL A 284 3.87 -10.34 -12.64
C VAL A 284 5.01 -9.35 -12.92
N PHE A 285 4.83 -8.05 -12.65
CA PHE A 285 5.95 -7.10 -12.73
C PHE A 285 7.08 -7.44 -11.74
N GLY A 286 6.73 -7.82 -10.51
CA GLY A 286 7.70 -8.29 -9.52
C GLY A 286 8.46 -9.54 -9.98
N MET A 287 7.75 -10.54 -10.52
CA MET A 287 8.39 -11.73 -11.09
C MET A 287 9.32 -11.37 -12.26
N LEU A 288 8.86 -10.54 -13.19
CA LEU A 288 9.65 -10.10 -14.35
C LEU A 288 10.94 -9.37 -13.93
N GLY A 289 10.90 -8.56 -12.88
CA GLY A 289 12.07 -7.89 -12.33
C GLY A 289 13.13 -8.85 -11.78
N SER A 290 12.71 -10.02 -11.29
CA SER A 290 13.57 -11.04 -10.66
C SER A 290 13.87 -12.25 -11.56
N ALA A 291 13.30 -12.31 -12.77
CA ALA A 291 13.33 -13.50 -13.61
C ALA A 291 14.74 -13.76 -14.18
N LYS A 292 15.32 -14.93 -13.84
CA LYS A 292 16.57 -15.42 -14.44
C LYS A 292 16.35 -16.26 -15.70
N SER A 293 15.16 -16.84 -15.86
CA SER A 293 14.82 -17.72 -16.98
C SER A 293 14.11 -16.96 -18.11
N ARG A 294 14.52 -17.21 -19.35
CA ARG A 294 13.85 -16.68 -20.56
C ARG A 294 12.40 -17.13 -20.67
N VAL A 295 12.09 -18.34 -20.20
CA VAL A 295 10.71 -18.86 -20.19
C VAL A 295 9.85 -18.04 -19.22
N THR A 296 10.34 -17.79 -18.00
CA THR A 296 9.62 -16.98 -17.00
C THR A 296 9.40 -15.56 -17.52
N MET A 297 10.44 -14.94 -18.12
CA MET A 297 10.31 -13.62 -18.74
C MET A 297 9.24 -13.60 -19.83
N LEU A 298 9.24 -14.59 -20.73
CA LEU A 298 8.24 -14.69 -21.81
C LEU A 298 6.82 -14.85 -21.24
N VAL A 299 6.63 -15.73 -20.26
CA VAL A 299 5.32 -15.90 -19.59
C VAL A 299 4.85 -14.59 -18.97
N CYS A 300 5.72 -13.87 -18.27
CA CYS A 300 5.37 -12.58 -17.68
C CYS A 300 4.95 -11.55 -18.75
N ILE A 301 5.72 -11.45 -19.84
CA ILE A 301 5.41 -10.53 -20.95
C ILE A 301 4.05 -10.87 -21.57
N VAL A 302 3.78 -12.15 -21.82
CA VAL A 302 2.49 -12.59 -22.39
C VAL A 302 1.34 -12.26 -21.43
N VAL A 303 1.48 -12.54 -20.13
CA VAL A 303 0.42 -12.22 -19.15
C VAL A 303 0.19 -10.71 -19.08
N LEU A 304 1.24 -9.88 -19.05
CA LEU A 304 1.10 -8.42 -19.06
C LEU A 304 0.43 -7.94 -20.35
N ALA A 305 0.76 -8.52 -21.51
CA ALA A 305 0.13 -8.17 -22.77
C ALA A 305 -1.37 -8.53 -22.79
N LEU A 306 -1.76 -9.67 -22.21
CA LEU A 306 -3.15 -10.08 -22.05
C LEU A 306 -3.92 -9.22 -21.05
N LEU A 307 -3.24 -8.76 -19.99
CA LEU A 307 -3.82 -7.78 -19.07
C LEU A 307 -4.09 -6.46 -19.80
N GLY A 308 -3.32 -6.12 -20.84
CA GLY A 308 -3.65 -5.07 -21.79
C GLY A 308 -2.49 -4.09 -21.99
N ASN A 309 -2.37 -3.57 -23.21
CA ASN A 309 -1.21 -2.79 -23.64
C ASN A 309 -1.33 -1.27 -23.41
N ARG A 310 -2.41 -0.79 -22.79
CA ARG A 310 -2.55 0.64 -22.48
C ARG A 310 -1.75 0.98 -21.23
N SER A 311 -0.73 1.82 -21.38
CA SER A 311 0.02 2.40 -20.27
C SER A 311 -0.96 2.99 -19.24
N LEU A 312 -0.74 2.68 -17.96
CA LEU A 312 -1.53 3.20 -16.82
C LEU A 312 -3.03 2.86 -16.82
N ARG A 313 -3.53 1.84 -17.55
CA ARG A 313 -4.96 1.45 -17.44
C ARG A 313 -5.41 1.18 -16.01
N HIS A 314 -4.50 0.68 -15.17
CA HIS A 314 -4.76 0.49 -13.75
C HIS A 314 -5.02 1.80 -12.98
N ALA A 315 -4.91 2.97 -13.60
CA ALA A 315 -5.28 4.27 -13.04
C ALA A 315 -6.73 4.69 -13.38
N ASP A 316 -7.37 4.06 -14.37
CA ASP A 316 -8.66 4.48 -14.91
C ASP A 316 -9.87 3.83 -14.21
N PHE A 317 -9.74 3.50 -12.92
CA PHE A 317 -10.84 2.88 -12.19
C PHE A 317 -11.85 3.93 -11.71
N ASP A 318 -13.04 3.91 -12.30
CA ASP A 318 -14.16 4.76 -11.88
C ASP A 318 -14.80 4.21 -10.59
N CYS A 319 -14.58 4.92 -9.48
CA CYS A 319 -15.18 4.60 -8.18
C CYS A 319 -16.64 5.08 -8.07
N GLY A 320 -17.19 5.69 -9.11
CA GLY A 320 -18.48 6.39 -9.12
C GLY A 320 -18.50 7.62 -8.21
N ARG A 321 -19.71 8.11 -7.92
CA ARG A 321 -19.95 9.29 -7.07
C ARG A 321 -20.48 8.87 -5.70
N LEU A 322 -20.03 9.60 -4.68
CA LEU A 322 -20.61 9.59 -3.32
C LEU A 322 -21.91 10.40 -3.29
#